data_AF-A0A970B5L8-F1
#
_entry.id   AF-A0A970B5L8-F1
#
_cell.length_a   1.000
_cell.length_b   1.000
_cell.length_c   1.000
_cell.angle_alpha   90.00
_cell.angle_beta   90.00
_cell.angle_gamma   90.00
#
_symmetry.space_group_name_H-M   'P 1'
#
loop_
_entity.id
_entity.type
_entity.pdbx_description
1 polymer ?
#
loop_
_entity_poly.entity_id
_entity_poly.type
_entity_poly.pdbx_seq_one_letter_code
_entity_poly.pdbx_strand_id
1 'polypeptide(L)'
;MIRSIMGASVRVSRGGSLAEGRDRRAEARLGIDQKVGRGDHLLALRQLIFDTAAEIQACRLLTLDAAHKLDRGDPARVEIGVIKVVGAKMLHNAIDRAIQVFGAKGLTTDTPLE
;
A
#
# COMPACT_ATOMS: atom_id res chain seq x y z
N MET A 1 -3.39 -17.66 11.10
CA MET A 1 -1.98 -17.67 11.58
C MET A 1 -1.07 -17.83 10.38
N ILE A 2 -0.63 -16.69 9.83
CA ILE A 2 0.60 -16.38 9.07
C ILE A 2 1.28 -17.58 8.37
N ARG A 3 1.00 -17.76 7.07
CA ARG A 3 1.86 -18.51 6.13
C ARG A 3 2.00 -17.68 4.86
N SER A 4 3.16 -17.05 4.65
CA SER A 4 3.77 -16.75 3.34
C SER A 4 4.84 -15.67 3.50
N ILE A 5 5.96 -16.03 4.11
CA ILE A 5 7.22 -15.29 4.02
C ILE A 5 8.26 -16.31 3.56
N MET A 6 8.92 -16.01 2.43
CA MET A 6 10.05 -16.70 1.77
C MET A 6 9.74 -17.23 0.37
N GLY A 7 9.95 -16.36 -0.61
CA GLY A 7 10.00 -16.68 -2.03
C GLY A 7 11.12 -15.90 -2.73
N ALA A 8 12.35 -15.98 -2.21
CA ALA A 8 13.54 -15.52 -2.91
C ALA A 8 14.29 -16.76 -3.42
N SER A 9 14.30 -16.97 -4.73
CA SER A 9 15.17 -17.94 -5.38
C SER A 9 15.70 -17.35 -6.68
N VAL A 10 16.83 -16.66 -6.56
CA VAL A 10 17.68 -16.24 -7.67
C VAL A 10 18.38 -17.49 -8.20
N ARG A 11 18.16 -17.83 -9.47
CA ARG A 11 18.91 -18.88 -10.18
C ARG A 11 19.70 -18.24 -11.31
N VAL A 12 21.02 -18.16 -11.14
CA VAL A 12 21.97 -17.70 -12.16
C VAL A 12 22.33 -18.84 -13.12
N SER A 13 22.45 -18.47 -14.39
CA SER A 13 22.72 -19.27 -15.58
C SER A 13 24.18 -19.73 -15.72
N ARG A 14 24.42 -20.89 -16.35
CA ARG A 14 25.67 -21.24 -17.06
C ARG A 14 25.34 -21.81 -18.44
N GLY A 15 26.09 -21.36 -19.45
CA GLY A 15 25.90 -21.51 -20.91
C GLY A 15 26.04 -22.92 -21.47
N GLY A 16 26.01 -23.17 -22.79
CA GLY A 16 25.94 -22.33 -23.98
C GLY A 16 26.06 -23.23 -25.22
N SER A 17 25.36 -22.89 -26.31
CA SER A 17 25.55 -23.41 -27.70
C SER A 17 24.65 -22.55 -28.60
N LEU A 18 25.14 -21.40 -29.09
CA LEU A 18 25.78 -21.17 -30.39
C LEU A 18 24.86 -21.42 -31.61
N ALA A 19 24.42 -20.29 -32.17
CA ALA A 19 24.10 -20.06 -33.58
C ALA A 19 22.77 -20.58 -34.15
N GLU A 20 21.64 -20.10 -33.61
CA GLU A 20 20.43 -19.78 -34.40
C GLU A 20 19.77 -18.53 -33.80
N GLY A 21 20.34 -17.38 -34.15
CA GLY A 21 19.75 -16.05 -33.97
C GLY A 21 19.29 -15.55 -35.35
N ARG A 22 18.23 -14.78 -35.47
CA ARG A 22 17.92 -13.59 -34.68
C ARG A 22 16.46 -13.24 -34.99
N ASP A 23 15.56 -13.40 -34.02
CA ASP A 23 14.38 -12.51 -33.84
C ASP A 23 13.43 -12.98 -32.74
N ARG A 24 13.29 -14.28 -32.47
CA ARG A 24 12.29 -14.76 -31.50
C ARG A 24 12.64 -14.56 -30.02
N ARG A 25 13.87 -14.16 -29.68
CA ARG A 25 14.32 -13.96 -28.29
C ARG A 25 14.11 -12.54 -27.75
N ALA A 26 13.75 -11.57 -28.61
CA ALA A 26 13.40 -10.23 -28.15
C ALA A 26 11.98 -10.19 -27.56
N GLU A 27 11.02 -10.91 -28.14
CA GLU A 27 9.63 -10.92 -27.68
C GLU A 27 9.44 -11.65 -26.34
N ALA A 28 10.27 -12.67 -26.04
CA ALA A 28 10.22 -13.37 -24.75
C ALA A 28 10.77 -12.55 -23.56
N ARG A 29 11.40 -11.39 -23.81
CA ARG A 29 11.83 -10.45 -22.75
C ARG A 29 10.77 -9.39 -22.43
N LEU A 30 9.80 -9.20 -23.31
CA LEU A 30 8.63 -8.37 -23.04
C LEU A 30 7.52 -9.27 -22.48
N GLY A 31 7.81 -9.89 -21.33
CA GLY A 31 6.78 -10.46 -20.45
C GLY A 31 5.94 -9.37 -19.79
N ILE A 32 5.50 -8.38 -20.56
CA ILE A 32 4.62 -7.27 -20.17
C ILE A 32 3.39 -7.32 -21.08
N ASP A 33 2.73 -8.46 -21.10
CA ASP A 33 1.28 -8.50 -21.25
C ASP A 33 0.72 -9.12 -19.97
N GLN A 34 1.05 -8.51 -18.82
CA GLN A 34 0.14 -8.64 -17.70
C GLN A 34 -1.07 -7.80 -18.07
N LYS A 35 -2.00 -8.41 -18.82
CA LYS A 35 -3.39 -8.01 -18.75
C LYS A 35 -3.78 -8.17 -17.29
N VAL A 36 -3.55 -7.11 -16.51
CA VAL A 36 -4.16 -6.92 -15.20
C VAL A 36 -5.63 -7.16 -15.48
N GLY A 37 -6.13 -8.30 -15.01
CA GLY A 37 -7.52 -8.63 -15.22
C GLY A 37 -8.31 -7.45 -14.68
N ARG A 38 -9.39 -7.05 -15.36
CA ARG A 38 -10.24 -5.94 -14.87
C ARG A 38 -10.66 -6.15 -13.40
N GLY A 39 -10.70 -7.40 -12.94
CA GLY A 39 -10.89 -7.78 -11.53
C GLY A 39 -9.71 -7.47 -10.59
N ASP A 40 -8.46 -7.60 -11.04
CA ASP A 40 -7.25 -7.37 -10.24
C ASP A 40 -7.10 -5.88 -9.89
N HIS A 41 -7.43 -4.99 -10.82
CA HIS A 41 -7.44 -3.54 -10.58
C HIS A 41 -8.51 -3.15 -9.56
N LEU A 42 -9.72 -3.71 -9.66
CA LEU A 42 -10.79 -3.43 -8.70
C LEU A 42 -10.47 -3.98 -7.31
N LEU A 43 -9.77 -5.11 -7.23
CA LEU A 43 -9.28 -5.67 -5.96
C LEU A 43 -8.24 -4.75 -5.33
N ALA A 44 -7.28 -4.24 -6.12
CA ALA A 44 -6.28 -3.30 -5.63
C ALA A 44 -6.90 -2.01 -5.08
N LEU A 45 -7.87 -1.40 -5.78
CA LEU A 45 -8.57 -0.21 -5.29
C LEU A 45 -9.31 -0.48 -3.97
N ARG A 46 -10.00 -1.62 -3.87
CA ARG A 46 -10.70 -2.01 -2.64
C ARG A 46 -9.73 -2.17 -1.48
N GLN A 47 -8.56 -2.74 -1.74
CA GLN A 47 -7.53 -2.89 -0.72
C GLN A 47 -7.08 -1.53 -0.15
N LEU A 48 -6.85 -0.52 -1.00
CA LEU A 48 -6.47 0.83 -0.54
C LEU A 48 -7.54 1.46 0.37
N ILE A 49 -8.83 1.23 0.06
CA ILE A 49 -9.95 1.70 0.87
C ILE A 49 -9.99 0.96 2.21
N PHE A 50 -9.83 -0.36 2.21
CA PHE A 50 -9.83 -1.15 3.44
C PHE A 50 -8.65 -0.83 4.35
N ASP A 51 -7.46 -0.63 3.79
CA ASP A 51 -6.26 -0.26 4.54
C ASP A 51 -6.45 1.11 5.22
N THR A 52 -7.00 2.07 4.49
CA THR A 52 -7.31 3.41 5.05
C THR A 52 -8.36 3.32 6.15
N ALA A 53 -9.43 2.55 5.95
CA ALA A 53 -10.45 2.34 6.97
C ALA A 53 -9.87 1.69 8.23
N ALA A 54 -8.99 0.69 8.08
CA ALA A 54 -8.34 0.02 9.20
C ALA A 54 -7.43 0.99 10.00
N GLU A 55 -6.66 1.81 9.31
CA GLU A 55 -5.80 2.82 9.95
C GLU A 55 -6.62 3.87 10.72
N ILE A 56 -7.74 4.33 10.16
CA ILE A 56 -8.67 5.25 10.84
C ILE A 56 -9.22 4.62 12.13
N GLN A 57 -9.63 3.36 12.07
CA GLN A 57 -10.14 2.66 13.26
C GLN A 57 -9.05 2.46 14.30
N ALA A 58 -7.81 2.16 13.90
CA ALA A 58 -6.68 2.08 14.81
C ALA A 58 -6.42 3.42 15.51
N CYS A 59 -6.40 4.53 14.78
CA CYS A 59 -6.27 5.87 15.38
C CYS A 59 -7.41 6.18 16.37
N ARG A 60 -8.64 5.79 16.02
CA ARG A 60 -9.80 5.97 16.90
C ARG A 60 -9.67 5.19 18.21
N LEU A 61 -9.23 3.94 18.13
CA LEU A 61 -9.01 3.10 19.31
C LEU A 61 -7.88 3.63 20.19
N LEU A 62 -6.77 4.10 19.61
CA LEU A 62 -5.70 4.75 20.37
C LEU A 62 -6.20 5.98 21.12
N THR A 63 -7.05 6.77 20.47
CA THR A 63 -7.66 7.97 21.08
C THR A 63 -8.56 7.60 22.26
N LEU A 64 -9.38 6.55 22.10
CA LEU A 64 -10.25 6.06 23.17
C LEU A 64 -9.45 5.47 24.34
N ASP A 65 -8.35 4.77 24.07
CA ASP A 65 -7.46 4.24 25.11
C ASP A 65 -6.81 5.38 25.93
N ALA A 66 -6.34 6.43 25.25
CA ALA A 66 -5.79 7.61 25.91
C ALA A 66 -6.84 8.33 26.76
N ALA A 67 -8.07 8.49 26.24
CA ALA A 67 -9.19 9.05 26.99
C ALA A 67 -9.50 8.19 28.23
N HIS A 68 -9.57 6.88 28.06
CA HIS A 68 -9.84 5.95 29.16
C HIS A 68 -8.74 5.95 30.25
N LYS A 69 -7.48 6.24 29.90
CA LYS A 69 -6.42 6.51 30.89
C LYS A 69 -6.66 7.81 31.67
N LEU A 70 -6.98 8.89 30.96
CA LEU A 70 -7.27 10.19 31.59
C LEU A 70 -8.47 10.09 32.54
N ASP A 71 -9.52 9.38 32.15
CA ASP A 71 -10.73 9.18 32.95
C ASP A 71 -10.45 8.43 34.27
N ARG A 72 -9.38 7.61 34.30
CA ARG A 72 -8.92 6.90 35.51
C ARG A 72 -7.98 7.73 36.39
N GLY A 73 -7.68 8.97 35.98
CA GLY A 73 -6.75 9.87 36.67
C GLY A 73 -5.28 9.65 36.31
N ASP A 74 -4.97 8.78 35.34
CA ASP A 74 -3.60 8.53 34.90
C ASP A 74 -3.15 9.57 33.86
N PRO A 75 -1.87 9.99 33.88
CA PRO A 75 -1.34 10.88 32.85
C PRO A 75 -1.20 10.14 31.50
N ALA A 76 -1.86 10.63 30.45
CA ALA A 76 -1.82 10.03 29.10
C ALA A 76 -0.86 10.75 28.11
N ARG A 77 0.23 11.37 28.61
CA ARG A 77 1.11 12.19 27.76
C ARG A 77 1.79 11.40 26.64
N VAL A 78 2.18 10.16 26.92
CA VAL A 78 2.87 9.30 25.95
C VAL A 78 1.89 8.87 24.87
N GLU A 79 0.69 8.45 25.26
CA GLU A 79 -0.38 7.99 24.38
C GLU A 79 -0.81 9.12 23.43
N ILE A 80 -1.00 10.33 23.96
CA ILE A 80 -1.29 11.53 23.16
C ILE A 80 -0.15 11.81 22.15
N GLY A 81 1.11 11.63 22.57
CA GLY A 81 2.27 11.75 21.67
C GLY A 81 2.25 10.72 20.54
N VAL A 82 1.97 9.46 20.87
CA VAL A 82 1.83 8.36 19.90
C VAL A 82 0.69 8.64 18.92
N ILE A 83 -0.48 9.07 19.42
CA ILE A 83 -1.65 9.40 18.57
C ILE A 83 -1.29 10.47 17.54
N LYS A 84 -0.52 11.50 17.92
CA LYS A 84 -0.11 12.56 16.99
C LYS A 84 0.74 12.02 15.84
N VAL A 85 1.73 11.18 16.15
CA VAL A 85 2.63 10.61 15.14
C VAL A 85 1.88 9.63 14.23
N VAL A 86 1.10 8.73 14.83
CA VAL A 86 0.34 7.72 14.08
C VAL A 86 -0.76 8.37 13.25
N GLY A 87 -1.49 9.34 13.81
CA GLY A 87 -2.54 10.08 13.13
C GLY A 87 -2.02 10.88 11.94
N ALA A 88 -0.88 11.56 12.09
CA ALA A 88 -0.25 12.26 10.96
C ALA A 88 0.15 11.31 9.83
N LYS A 89 0.70 10.14 10.17
CA LYS A 89 1.08 9.13 9.18
C LYS A 89 -0.14 8.52 8.48
N MET A 90 -1.20 8.24 9.23
CA MET A 90 -2.46 7.75 8.67
C MET A 90 -3.06 8.77 7.68
N LEU A 91 -3.08 10.06 8.04
CA LEU A 91 -3.59 11.10 7.17
C LEU A 91 -2.78 11.19 5.86
N HIS A 92 -1.45 11.17 5.96
CA HIS A 92 -0.58 11.19 4.79
C HIS A 92 -0.84 9.99 3.87
N ASN A 93 -0.88 8.78 4.43
CA ASN A 93 -1.20 7.57 3.68
C ASN A 93 -2.59 7.64 3.02
N ALA A 94 -3.58 8.18 3.72
CA ALA A 94 -4.95 8.32 3.20
C ALA A 94 -4.98 9.26 1.98
N ILE A 95 -4.25 10.37 2.03
CA ILE A 95 -4.12 11.31 0.91
C ILE A 95 -3.40 10.66 -0.26
N ASP A 96 -2.26 10.00 -0.03
CA ASP A 96 -1.51 9.32 -1.09
C ASP A 96 -2.36 8.27 -1.80
N ARG A 97 -3.12 7.47 -1.04
CA ARG A 97 -4.06 6.49 -1.58
C ARG A 97 -5.22 7.13 -2.32
N ALA A 98 -5.75 8.25 -1.82
CA ALA A 98 -6.80 8.99 -2.50
C ALA A 98 -6.31 9.47 -3.88
N ILE A 99 -5.13 10.08 -3.94
CA ILE A 99 -4.48 10.47 -5.19
C ILE A 99 -4.34 9.26 -6.13
N GLN A 100 -3.89 8.12 -5.61
CA GLN A 100 -3.74 6.89 -6.39
C GLN A 100 -5.08 6.35 -6.94
N VAL A 101 -6.18 6.50 -6.19
CA VAL A 101 -7.54 6.11 -6.63
C VAL A 101 -8.08 7.05 -7.72
N PHE A 102 -7.80 8.36 -7.62
CA PHE A 102 -8.28 9.37 -8.59
C PHE A 102 -7.42 9.46 -9.87
N GLY A 103 -6.21 8.89 -9.88
CA GLY A 103 -5.32 8.91 -11.05
C GLY A 103 -4.94 10.32 -11.49
N ALA A 104 -4.73 10.56 -12.79
CA ALA A 104 -4.37 11.89 -13.33
C ALA A 104 -5.40 13.00 -13.02
N LYS A 105 -6.65 12.61 -12.71
CA LYS A 105 -7.72 13.54 -12.33
C LYS A 105 -7.58 14.07 -10.90
N GLY A 106 -6.78 13.41 -10.05
CA GLY A 106 -6.49 13.84 -8.68
C GLY A 106 -5.50 14.99 -8.55
N LEU A 107 -4.87 15.41 -9.66
CA LEU A 107 -3.96 16.57 -9.75
C LEU A 107 -4.61 17.77 -10.49
N THR A 108 -5.92 17.69 -10.75
CA THR A 108 -6.68 18.73 -11.45
C THR A 108 -7.62 19.40 -10.45
N THR A 109 -7.94 20.69 -10.66
CA THR A 109 -8.76 21.56 -9.79
C THR A 109 -10.19 21.06 -9.52
N ASP A 110 -10.58 19.93 -10.11
CA ASP A 110 -11.90 19.31 -9.99
C ASP A 110 -12.02 18.33 -8.81
N THR A 111 -11.00 18.20 -7.96
CA THR A 111 -11.04 17.31 -6.78
C THR A 111 -10.73 18.06 -5.48
N PRO A 112 -11.36 17.69 -4.35
CA PRO A 112 -11.19 18.38 -3.05
C PRO A 112 -9.87 18.04 -2.34
N LEU A 113 -8.86 17.56 -3.07
CA LEU A 113 -7.57 17.11 -2.54
C LEU A 113 -6.43 18.14 -2.71
N GLU A 114 -6.74 19.32 -3.28
CA GLU A 114 -5.91 20.53 -3.22
C GLU A 114 -6.14 21.31 -1.92
#